data_AF-A0A939ZV17-F1
#
_entry.id   AF-A0A939ZV17-F1
#
_cell.length_a   1.000
_cell.length_b   1.000
_cell.length_c   1.000
_cell.angle_alpha   90.00
_cell.angle_beta   90.00
_cell.angle_gamma   90.00
#
_symmetry.space_group_name_H-M   'P 1'
#
loop_
_entity.id
_entity.type
_entity.pdbx_description
1 polymer ?
#
loop_
_entity_poly.entity_id
_entity_poly.type
_entity_poly.pdbx_seq_one_letter_code
_entity_poly.pdbx_strand_id
1 'polypeptide(L)'
;MLKWISGLFKALNANQNPAEMAHGFALGMMLGLIPKNNALWYLILVFFLFVRINKPTYLLTMLVVSYFAWMLDPVFDSLGYAVLTLKPLESAFGILVDIP
;
A
#
# COMPACT_ATOMS: atom_id res chain seq x y z
N MET A 1 -8.22 -29.15 -8.22
CA MET A 1 -7.72 -27.77 -8.44
C MET A 1 -8.83 -26.72 -8.42
N LEU A 2 -9.89 -26.86 -9.23
CA LEU A 2 -11.02 -25.90 -9.22
C LEU A 2 -11.68 -25.66 -7.86
N LYS A 3 -11.78 -26.69 -6.99
CA LYS A 3 -12.31 -26.55 -5.61
C LYS A 3 -11.45 -25.64 -4.70
N TRP A 4 -10.13 -25.63 -4.89
CA TRP A 4 -9.23 -24.77 -4.12
C TRP A 4 -9.33 -23.32 -4.58
N ILE A 5 -9.42 -23.10 -5.89
CA ILE A 5 -9.63 -21.77 -6.48
C ILE A 5 -10.98 -21.21 -6.05
N SER A 6 -12.06 -21.99 -6.10
CA SER A 6 -13.38 -21.52 -5.64
C SER A 6 -13.45 -21.34 -4.11
N GLY A 7 -12.71 -22.16 -3.35
CA GLY A 7 -12.51 -21.98 -1.92
C GLY A 7 -11.79 -20.67 -1.58
N LEU A 8 -10.76 -20.31 -2.36
CA LEU A 8 -10.09 -19.01 -2.26
C LEU A 8 -11.08 -17.87 -2.50
N PHE A 9 -11.81 -17.88 -3.63
CA PHE A 9 -12.80 -16.83 -3.92
C PHE A 9 -13.90 -16.72 -2.84
N LYS A 10 -14.33 -17.85 -2.27
CA LYS A 10 -15.27 -17.85 -1.14
C LYS A 10 -14.64 -17.24 0.12
N ALA A 11 -13.38 -17.54 0.42
CA ALA A 11 -12.65 -16.97 1.55
C ALA A 11 -12.39 -15.47 1.38
N LEU A 12 -12.10 -15.02 0.15
CA LEU A 12 -11.96 -13.60 -0.19
C LEU A 12 -13.26 -12.83 0.04
N ASN A 13 -14.39 -13.48 -0.25
CA ASN A 13 -15.72 -12.90 -0.15
C ASN A 13 -16.48 -13.28 1.14
N ALA A 14 -15.78 -13.89 2.11
CA ALA A 14 -16.40 -14.37 3.36
C ALA A 14 -16.81 -13.24 4.29
N ASN A 15 -16.22 -12.06 4.12
CA ASN A 15 -16.51 -10.87 4.91
C ASN A 15 -16.88 -9.73 3.97
N GLN A 16 -18.19 -9.51 3.81
CA GLN A 16 -18.76 -8.60 2.81
C GLN A 16 -19.03 -7.19 3.31
N ASN A 17 -18.55 -6.83 4.51
CA ASN A 17 -18.68 -5.46 4.98
C ASN A 17 -17.85 -4.54 4.05
N PRO A 18 -18.49 -3.61 3.31
CA PRO A 18 -17.77 -2.76 2.36
C PRO A 18 -16.69 -1.90 3.01
N ALA A 19 -16.92 -1.48 4.26
CA ALA A 19 -15.94 -0.71 5.00
C ALA A 19 -14.68 -1.55 5.28
N GLU A 20 -14.82 -2.78 5.80
CA GLU A 20 -13.66 -3.63 6.11
C GLU A 20 -12.86 -4.02 4.85
N MET A 21 -13.54 -4.17 3.71
CA MET A 21 -12.88 -4.37 2.41
C MET A 21 -12.12 -3.13 1.96
N ALA A 22 -12.70 -1.93 2.10
CA ALA A 22 -12.03 -0.68 1.73
C ALA A 22 -10.77 -0.42 2.57
N HIS A 23 -10.83 -0.66 3.88
CA HIS A 23 -9.64 -0.56 4.75
C HIS A 23 -8.57 -1.59 4.37
N GLY A 24 -8.98 -2.83 4.10
CA GLY A 24 -8.06 -3.86 3.62
C GLY A 24 -7.39 -3.49 2.31
N PHE A 25 -8.15 -2.99 1.34
CA PHE A 25 -7.64 -2.52 0.07
C PHE A 25 -6.66 -1.36 0.24
N ALA A 26 -7.02 -0.34 1.01
CA ALA A 26 -6.17 0.84 1.24
C ALA A 26 -4.83 0.46 1.89
N LEU A 27 -4.85 -0.34 2.97
CA LEU A 27 -3.64 -0.80 3.63
C LEU A 27 -2.79 -1.71 2.73
N GLY A 28 -3.44 -2.58 1.94
CA GLY A 28 -2.76 -3.46 1.00
C GLY A 28 -2.09 -2.66 -0.12
N MET A 29 -2.75 -1.60 -0.61
CA MET A 29 -2.19 -0.70 -1.62
C MET A 29 -0.98 0.06 -1.07
N MET A 30 -1.08 0.61 0.15
CA MET A 30 0.07 1.26 0.80
C MET A 30 1.27 0.31 0.87
N LEU A 31 1.07 -0.88 1.42
CA LEU A 31 2.15 -1.86 1.61
C LEU A 31 2.67 -2.42 0.28
N GLY A 32 1.82 -2.39 -0.76
CA GLY A 32 2.15 -2.75 -2.12
C GLY A 32 3.13 -1.77 -2.78
N LEU A 33 2.95 -0.47 -2.53
CA LEU A 33 3.71 0.63 -3.14
C LEU A 33 4.95 1.04 -2.34
N ILE A 34 4.95 0.89 -1.01
CA ILE A 34 6.07 1.30 -0.17
C ILE A 34 7.28 0.37 -0.41
N PRO A 35 8.50 0.91 -0.58
CA PRO A 35 9.71 0.10 -0.68
C PRO A 35 9.94 -0.76 0.57
N LYS A 36 10.30 -2.03 0.39
CA LYS A 36 10.47 -3.00 1.49
C LYS A 36 11.56 -2.64 2.49
N ASN A 37 12.52 -1.78 2.12
CA ASN A 37 13.59 -1.32 3.00
C ASN A 37 13.15 -0.18 3.95
N ASN A 38 11.85 0.15 4.00
CA ASN A 38 11.32 1.21 4.84
C ASN A 38 10.75 0.63 6.15
N ALA A 39 11.09 1.24 7.30
CA ALA A 39 10.53 0.86 8.61
C ALA A 39 8.99 0.88 8.63
N LEU A 40 8.38 1.86 7.95
CA LEU A 40 6.93 2.00 7.82
C LEU A 40 6.29 0.80 7.12
N TRP A 41 7.01 0.16 6.19
CA TRP A 41 6.54 -1.07 5.54
C TRP A 41 6.32 -2.19 6.56
N TYR A 42 7.30 -2.44 7.42
CA TYR A 42 7.20 -3.44 8.48
C TYR A 42 6.14 -3.09 9.52
N LEU A 43 6.01 -1.81 9.85
CA LEU A 43 4.99 -1.34 10.78
C LEU A 43 3.58 -1.64 10.24
N ILE A 44 3.28 -1.31 8.99
CA ILE A 44 1.95 -1.61 8.40
C ILE A 44 1.74 -3.13 8.30
N LEU A 45 2.79 -3.89 7.97
CA LEU A 45 2.72 -5.35 7.88
C LEU A 45 2.35 -5.99 9.21
N VAL A 46 2.78 -5.44 10.34
CA VAL A 46 2.37 -5.95 11.65
C VAL A 46 1.04 -5.34 12.08
N PHE A 47 0.82 -4.06 11.77
CA PHE A 47 -0.36 -3.29 12.18
C PHE A 47 -1.68 -3.91 11.72
N PHE A 48 -1.75 -4.48 10.51
CA PHE A 48 -2.99 -5.07 10.00
C PHE A 48 -3.52 -6.24 10.87
N LEU A 49 -2.66 -6.86 11.69
CA LEU A 49 -3.07 -7.93 12.62
C LEU A 49 -3.96 -7.40 13.76
N PHE A 50 -3.80 -6.12 14.11
CA PHE A 50 -4.54 -5.48 15.21
C PHE A 50 -5.82 -4.78 14.76
N VAL A 51 -6.04 -4.63 13.45
CA VAL A 51 -7.20 -3.92 12.89
C VAL A 51 -8.25 -4.89 12.37
N ARG A 52 -9.53 -4.59 12.58
CA ARG A 52 -10.64 -5.33 11.96
C ARG A 52 -10.76 -4.91 10.49
N ILE A 53 -10.14 -5.68 9.61
CA ILE A 53 -10.20 -5.52 8.16
C ILE A 53 -10.45 -6.87 7.47
N ASN A 54 -10.85 -6.83 6.20
CA ASN A 54 -10.84 -8.00 5.33
C ASN A 54 -9.38 -8.34 4.95
N LYS A 55 -8.77 -9.24 5.73
CA LYS A 55 -7.39 -9.73 5.53
C LYS A 55 -7.14 -10.31 4.13
N PRO A 56 -8.05 -11.11 3.55
CA PRO A 56 -7.85 -11.57 2.19
C PRO A 56 -7.79 -10.43 1.15
N THR A 57 -8.66 -9.42 1.24
CA THR A 57 -8.57 -8.22 0.38
C THR A 57 -7.22 -7.53 0.55
N TYR A 58 -6.77 -7.34 1.79
CA TYR A 58 -5.47 -6.76 2.09
C TYR A 58 -4.31 -7.51 1.43
N LEU A 59 -4.22 -8.83 1.61
CA LEU A 59 -3.13 -9.65 1.05
C LEU A 59 -3.16 -9.69 -0.48
N LEU A 60 -4.35 -9.77 -1.09
CA LEU A 60 -4.48 -9.74 -2.54
C LEU A 60 -4.06 -8.40 -3.13
N THR A 61 -4.57 -7.30 -2.57
CA THR A 61 -4.22 -5.97 -3.06
C THR A 61 -2.72 -5.73 -2.89
N MET A 62 -2.13 -6.10 -1.75
CA MET A 62 -0.68 -6.04 -1.56
C MET A 62 0.07 -6.80 -2.66
N LEU A 63 -0.28 -8.05 -2.93
CA LEU A 63 0.41 -8.88 -3.92
C LEU A 63 0.30 -8.28 -5.32
N VAL A 64 -0.91 -7.94 -5.75
CA VAL A 64 -1.18 -7.36 -7.07
C VAL A 64 -0.46 -6.02 -7.23
N VAL A 65 -0.61 -5.12 -6.26
CA VAL A 65 -0.01 -3.79 -6.33
C VAL A 65 1.52 -3.87 -6.28
N SER A 66 2.12 -4.70 -5.41
CA SER A 66 3.58 -4.91 -5.41
C SER A 66 4.08 -5.49 -6.73
N TYR A 67 3.31 -6.36 -7.38
CA TYR A 67 3.70 -6.93 -8.67
C TYR A 67 3.69 -5.88 -9.79
N PHE A 68 2.76 -4.94 -9.76
CA PHE A 68 2.63 -3.88 -10.76
C PHE A 68 3.33 -2.57 -10.38
N ALA A 69 3.94 -2.47 -9.20
CA ALA A 69 4.55 -1.24 -8.70
C ALA A 69 5.59 -0.65 -9.67
N TRP A 70 6.41 -1.51 -10.30
CA TRP A 70 7.43 -1.10 -11.27
C TRP A 70 6.87 -0.31 -12.47
N MET A 71 5.60 -0.52 -12.83
CA MET A 71 4.96 0.24 -13.91
C MET A 71 4.62 1.67 -13.49
N LEU A 72 4.41 1.88 -12.19
CA LEU A 72 4.08 3.19 -11.62
C LEU A 72 5.34 3.98 -11.21
N ASP A 73 6.51 3.35 -11.14
CA ASP A 73 7.77 4.00 -10.78
C ASP A 73 8.05 5.28 -11.59
N PRO A 74 7.94 5.31 -12.94
CA PRO A 74 8.20 6.53 -13.70
C PRO A 74 7.18 7.65 -13.41
N VAL A 75 5.94 7.27 -13.09
CA VAL A 75 4.87 8.21 -12.74
C VAL A 75 5.16 8.83 -11.39
N PHE A 76 5.53 8.01 -10.39
CA PHE A 76 5.85 8.50 -9.06
C PHE A 76 7.14 9.32 -9.02
N ASP A 77 8.15 8.95 -9.81
CA ASP A 77 9.38 9.75 -9.95
C ASP A 77 9.06 11.14 -10.51
N SER A 78 8.30 11.20 -11.60
CA SER A 78 7.92 12.47 -12.25
C SER A 78 7.06 13.34 -11.32
N LEU A 79 6.06 12.75 -10.64
CA LEU A 79 5.22 13.46 -9.68
C LEU A 79 6.01 13.91 -8.45
N GLY A 80 6.89 13.06 -7.93
CA GLY A 80 7.76 13.37 -6.80
C GLY A 80 8.68 14.55 -7.11
N TYR A 81 9.33 14.54 -8.27
CA TYR A 81 10.15 15.65 -8.73
C TYR A 81 9.36 16.95 -8.90
N ALA A 82 8.16 16.86 -9.51
CA ALA A 82 7.29 18.02 -9.66
C ALA A 82 6.91 18.64 -8.31
N VAL A 83 6.58 17.81 -7.30
CA VAL A 83 6.26 18.28 -5.94
C VAL A 83 7.49 18.83 -5.24
N LEU A 84 8.64 18.17 -5.35
CA LEU A 84 9.90 18.57 -4.71
C LEU A 84 10.39 19.94 -5.20
N THR A 85 10.12 20.28 -6.46
CA THR A 85 10.55 21.54 -7.10
C THR A 85 9.53 22.68 -7.01
N LEU A 86 8.40 22.48 -6.32
CA LEU A 86 7.44 23.55 -6.07
C LEU A 86 8.06 24.62 -5.17
N LYS A 87 8.23 25.84 -5.71
CA LYS A 87 8.79 26.99 -4.97
C LYS A 87 8.21 27.20 -3.56
N PRO A 88 6.89 27.07 -3.31
CA PRO A 88 6.34 27.23 -1.96
C PRO A 88 6.82 26.17 -0.95
N LEU A 89 7.22 24.98 -1.43
CA LEU A 89 7.66 23.86 -0.60
C LEU A 89 9.18 23.80 -0.41
N GLU A 90 9.95 24.57 -1.17
CA GLU A 90 11.42 24.57 -1.15
C GLU A 90 11.97 24.81 0.27
N SER A 91 11.40 25.78 1.00
CA SER A 91 11.80 26.06 2.39
C SER A 91 11.51 24.88 3.34
N ALA A 92 10.35 24.24 3.19
CA ALA A 92 9.98 23.08 4.01
C ALA A 92 10.91 21.88 3.75
N PHE A 93 11.23 21.61 2.48
CA PHE A 93 12.17 20.54 2.13
C PHE A 93 13.61 20.88 2.52
N GLY A 94 14.03 22.14 2.43
CA GLY A 94 15.34 22.60 2.90
C GLY A 94 15.55 22.31 4.38
N ILE A 95 14.56 22.61 5.23
CA ILE A 95 14.61 22.30 6.67
C ILE A 95 14.76 20.79 6.90
N LEU A 96 14.05 19.96 6.13
CA LEU A 96 14.09 18.51 6.29
C LEU A 96 15.45 17.89 5.90
N VAL A 97 16.17 18.50 4.95
CA VAL A 97 17.49 18.04 4.52
C VAL A 97 18.56 18.26 5.61
N ASP A 98 18.41 19.32 6.42
CA ASP A 98 19.34 19.66 7.49
C ASP A 98 19.09 18.88 8.80
N ILE A 99 18.05 18.03 8.86
CA ILE A 99 17.80 17.16 10.01
C ILE A 99 18.81 15.98 9.95
N PRO A 100 19.61 15.76 11.02
CA PRO A 100 20.64 14.73 11.07
C PRO A 100 20.09 13.30 11.06
#